data_AF-A0A967S588-F1
#
_entry.id   AF-A0A967S588-F1
#
_cell.length_a   1.000
_cell.length_b   1.000
_cell.length_c   1.000
_cell.angle_alpha   90.00
_cell.angle_beta   90.00
_cell.angle_gamma   90.00
#
_symmetry.space_group_name_H-M   'P 1'
#
loop_
_entity.id
_entity.type
_entity.pdbx_description
1 polymer ?
#
loop_
_entity_poly.entity_id
_entity_poly.type
_entity_poly.pdbx_seq_one_letter_code
_entity_poly.pdbx_strand_id
1 'polypeptide(L)'
;MQLVGRPDCSNLDLGLLQENGVRLVGRLTDADEHHVTFADDLRETTSAADAQLDRMLDRIDEFIAATGLEDRVGPAERLPRVRPRPAPTALDLEAEGIRTVLWATGYRRSYPWLKVPVLDERGEIRHRGGVTPLPGLYVLGLQSMRRRNSSFIDGVGVDAEELSRHLVGARPTDLAQPA
;
A
#
# COMPACT_ATOMS: atom_id res chain seq x y z
N MET A 1 -0.63 5.84 6.54
CA MET A 1 -0.02 5.27 7.76
C MET A 1 -1.03 4.30 8.32
N GLN A 2 -0.64 3.06 8.61
CA GLN A 2 -1.54 2.11 9.25
C GLN A 2 -1.61 2.46 10.73
N LEU A 3 -2.79 2.79 11.22
CA LEU A 3 -2.99 3.05 12.65
C LEU A 3 -2.86 1.71 13.39
N VAL A 4 -1.85 1.58 14.23
CA VAL A 4 -1.79 0.47 15.19
C VAL A 4 -2.67 0.86 16.36
N GLY A 5 -3.87 0.28 16.44
CA GLY A 5 -4.85 0.58 17.49
C GLY A 5 -4.48 0.06 18.88
N ARG A 6 -3.20 -0.18 19.16
CA ARG A 6 -2.72 -0.67 20.45
C ARG A 6 -2.26 0.49 21.35
N PRO A 7 -2.56 0.48 22.66
CA PRO A 7 -2.16 1.54 23.58
C PRO A 7 -0.64 1.69 23.74
N ASP A 8 0.10 0.60 23.50
CA ASP A 8 1.56 0.55 23.62
C ASP A 8 2.29 1.09 22.38
N CYS A 9 1.55 1.43 21.32
CA CYS A 9 2.07 1.82 20.01
C CYS A 9 3.14 0.86 19.47
N SER A 10 3.12 -0.41 19.88
CA SER A 10 4.12 -1.39 19.47
C SER A 10 4.02 -1.62 17.96
N ASN A 11 5.16 -1.55 17.27
CA ASN A 11 5.19 -1.80 15.84
C ASN A 11 4.84 -3.27 15.53
N LEU A 12 4.23 -3.53 14.38
CA LEU A 12 3.96 -4.88 13.90
C LEU A 12 4.78 -5.11 12.63
N ASP A 13 6.05 -5.45 12.79
CA ASP A 13 6.93 -5.82 11.70
C ASP A 13 7.13 -7.34 11.59
N LEU A 14 7.78 -7.77 10.51
CA LEU A 14 8.06 -9.18 10.25
C LEU A 14 9.01 -9.80 11.29
N GLY A 15 9.93 -9.01 11.86
CA GLY A 15 10.84 -9.45 12.91
C GLY A 15 10.08 -9.83 14.17
N LEU A 16 9.19 -8.95 14.62
CA LEU A 16 8.34 -9.20 15.78
C LEU A 16 7.40 -10.39 15.57
N LEU A 17 6.82 -10.54 14.37
CA LEU A 17 6.01 -11.72 14.05
C LEU A 17 6.82 -13.01 14.17
N GLN A 18 8.06 -13.01 13.65
CA GLN A 18 8.97 -14.14 13.74
C GLN A 18 9.37 -14.47 15.19
N GLU A 19 9.59 -13.46 16.03
CA GLU A 19 9.86 -13.62 17.46
C GLU A 19 8.66 -14.22 18.20
N ASN A 20 7.44 -13.87 17.78
CA ASN A 20 6.19 -14.44 18.27
C ASN A 20 5.86 -15.83 17.70
N GLY A 21 6.78 -16.46 16.96
CA GLY A 21 6.64 -17.83 16.47
C GLY A 21 6.01 -17.96 15.08
N VAL A 22 5.77 -16.85 14.37
CA VAL A 22 5.36 -16.92 12.96
C VAL A 22 6.53 -17.39 12.11
N ARG A 23 6.35 -18.52 11.41
CA ARG A 23 7.31 -18.97 10.40
C ARG A 23 7.11 -18.14 9.13
N LEU A 24 8.03 -17.21 8.87
CA LEU A 24 8.09 -16.49 7.60
C LEU A 24 8.54 -17.44 6.49
N VAL A 25 7.90 -17.38 5.33
CA VAL A 25 8.24 -18.16 4.12
C VAL A 25 8.33 -17.22 2.93
N GLY A 26 8.92 -17.69 1.83
CA GLY A 26 8.97 -16.93 0.59
C GLY A 26 7.61 -16.77 -0.09
N ARG A 27 7.61 -16.17 -1.27
CA ARG A 27 6.37 -15.96 -2.02
C ARG A 27 5.74 -17.29 -2.42
N LEU A 28 4.45 -17.46 -2.15
CA LEU A 28 3.65 -18.59 -2.62
C LEU A 28 3.70 -18.69 -4.15
N THR A 29 4.14 -19.82 -4.68
CA THR A 29 4.26 -20.07 -6.13
C THR A 29 3.22 -21.06 -6.64
N ASP A 30 2.93 -22.10 -5.87
CA ASP A 30 1.96 -23.12 -6.25
C ASP A 30 1.36 -23.78 -5.00
N ALA A 31 0.15 -24.33 -5.15
CA ALA A 31 -0.51 -25.08 -4.09
C ALA A 31 -1.48 -26.11 -4.67
N ASP A 32 -1.45 -27.31 -4.11
CA ASP A 32 -2.46 -28.35 -4.32
C ASP A 32 -3.15 -28.72 -2.98
N GLU A 33 -3.88 -29.84 -2.96
CA GLU A 33 -4.63 -30.29 -1.79
C GLU A 33 -3.73 -30.61 -0.57
N HIS A 34 -2.48 -31.02 -0.82
CA HIS A 34 -1.57 -31.51 0.22
C HIS A 34 -0.30 -30.68 0.33
N HIS A 35 0.15 -30.05 -0.75
CA HIS A 35 1.45 -29.39 -0.82
C HIS A 35 1.32 -27.92 -1.16
N VAL A 36 2.21 -27.13 -0.58
CA VAL A 36 2.39 -25.71 -0.90
C VAL A 36 3.85 -25.46 -1.22
N THR A 37 4.13 -24.74 -2.30
CA THR A 37 5.49 -24.36 -2.69
C THR A 37 5.69 -22.86 -2.64
N PHE A 38 6.91 -22.47 -2.29
CA PHE A 38 7.33 -21.10 -2.15
C PHE A 38 8.61 -20.86 -2.96
N ALA A 39 8.74 -19.65 -3.50
CA ALA A 39 10.01 -19.19 -4.03
C ALA A 39 11.06 -19.09 -2.91
N ASP A 40 12.33 -19.35 -3.24
CA ASP A 40 13.47 -19.12 -2.33
C ASP A 40 13.90 -17.65 -2.35
N ASP A 41 12.94 -16.75 -2.14
CA ASP A 41 13.12 -15.30 -2.33
C ASP A 41 12.95 -14.49 -1.03
N LEU A 42 12.73 -15.16 0.12
CA LEU A 42 12.40 -14.49 1.38
C LEU A 42 13.49 -13.49 1.79
N ARG A 43 14.76 -13.94 1.82
CA ARG A 43 15.90 -13.10 2.23
C ARG A 43 16.12 -11.94 1.27
N GLU A 44 16.01 -12.20 -0.02
CA GLU A 44 16.16 -11.18 -1.07
C GLU A 44 15.06 -10.11 -0.91
N THR A 45 13.80 -10.55 -0.84
CA THR A 45 12.63 -9.68 -0.78
C THR A 45 12.63 -8.81 0.48
N THR A 46 12.95 -9.37 1.65
CA THR A 46 13.04 -8.57 2.89
C THR A 46 14.21 -7.58 2.83
N SER A 47 15.36 -7.97 2.28
CA SER A 47 16.51 -7.06 2.17
C SER A 47 16.25 -5.93 1.18
N ALA A 48 15.57 -6.22 0.08
CA ALA A 48 15.16 -5.22 -0.91
C ALA A 48 14.17 -4.21 -0.29
N ALA A 49 13.22 -4.68 0.52
CA ALA A 49 12.28 -3.84 1.25
C ALA A 49 12.99 -2.92 2.26
N ASP A 50 13.91 -3.45 3.07
CA ASP A 50 14.72 -2.66 3.99
C ASP A 50 15.52 -1.58 3.24
N ALA A 51 16.17 -1.94 2.13
CA ALA A 51 16.92 -0.99 1.33
C ALA A 51 16.03 0.10 0.70
N GLN A 52 14.78 -0.22 0.35
CA GLN A 52 13.82 0.76 -0.14
C GLN A 52 13.37 1.73 0.97
N LEU A 53 13.18 1.23 2.19
CA LEU A 53 12.90 2.06 3.35
C LEU A 53 14.06 3.01 3.62
N ASP A 54 15.30 2.51 3.66
CA ASP A 54 16.49 3.33 3.90
C ASP A 54 16.59 4.47 2.89
N ARG A 55 16.46 4.18 1.59
CA ARG A 55 16.46 5.21 0.53
C ARG A 55 15.39 6.26 0.72
N MET A 56 14.24 5.88 1.27
CA MET A 56 13.16 6.83 1.55
C MET A 56 13.49 7.69 2.78
N LEU A 57 14.04 7.11 3.83
CA LEU A 57 14.48 7.85 5.03
C LEU A 57 15.60 8.82 4.69
N ASP A 58 16.60 8.39 3.91
CA ASP A 58 17.71 9.24 3.46
C ASP A 58 17.18 10.45 2.69
N ARG A 59 16.21 10.26 1.78
CA ARG A 59 15.60 11.38 1.04
C ARG A 59 14.85 12.37 1.94
N ILE A 60 14.25 11.88 3.02
CA ILE A 60 13.58 12.74 4.01
C ILE A 60 14.62 13.55 4.77
N ASP A 61 15.69 12.92 5.23
CA ASP A 61 16.79 13.57 5.96
C ASP A 61 17.50 14.62 5.09
N GLU A 62 17.77 14.29 3.82
CA GLU A 62 18.30 15.23 2.82
C GLU A 62 17.40 16.46 2.64
N PHE A 63 16.08 16.26 2.58
CA PHE A 63 15.13 17.37 2.46
C PHE A 63 15.11 18.25 3.71
N ILE A 64 15.15 17.64 4.89
CA ILE A 64 15.21 18.36 6.17
C ILE A 64 16.46 19.24 6.22
N ALA A 65 17.62 18.69 5.88
CA ALA A 65 18.88 19.42 5.82
C ALA A 65 18.85 20.56 4.78
N ALA A 66 18.30 20.31 3.60
CA ALA A 66 18.20 21.31 2.54
C ALA A 66 17.27 22.48 2.86
N THR A 67 16.33 22.31 3.81
CA THR A 67 15.30 23.30 4.13
C THR A 67 15.48 23.97 5.49
N GLY A 68 16.54 23.63 6.25
CA GLY A 68 16.81 24.23 7.55
C GLY A 68 15.79 23.82 8.63
N LEU A 69 15.23 22.60 8.53
CA LEU A 69 14.18 22.10 9.42
C LEU A 69 14.72 21.28 10.60
N GLU A 70 16.04 21.17 10.77
CA GLU A 70 16.70 20.30 11.76
C GLU A 70 16.25 20.60 13.19
N ASP A 71 16.08 21.88 13.55
CA ASP A 71 15.64 22.29 14.89
C ASP A 71 14.14 22.02 15.15
N ARG A 72 13.38 21.61 14.13
CA ARG A 72 11.92 21.39 14.19
C ARG A 72 11.54 19.91 14.20
N VAL A 73 12.51 19.02 14.08
CA VAL A 73 12.29 17.56 13.99
C VAL A 73 13.19 16.84 15.00
N GLY A 74 12.84 15.58 15.29
CA GLY A 74 13.70 14.70 16.08
C GLY A 74 14.95 14.25 15.30
N PRO A 75 15.89 13.55 15.96
CA PRO A 75 17.04 12.95 15.29
C PRO A 75 16.59 11.93 14.23
N ALA A 76 17.42 11.74 13.20
CA ALA A 76 17.20 10.74 12.18
C ALA A 76 17.05 9.34 12.80
N GLU A 77 15.91 8.71 12.55
CA GLU A 77 15.59 7.37 13.03
C GLU A 77 15.90 6.33 11.93
N ARG A 78 16.36 5.15 12.33
CA ARG A 78 16.54 4.00 11.44
C ARG A 78 15.90 2.77 12.08
N LEU A 79 15.05 2.09 11.32
CA LEU A 79 14.36 0.89 11.80
C LEU A 79 15.30 -0.31 11.77
N PRO A 80 15.19 -1.25 12.74
CA PRO A 80 15.92 -2.51 12.70
C PRO A 80 15.59 -3.27 11.42
N ARG A 81 16.63 -3.83 10.79
CA ARG A 81 16.47 -4.62 9.58
C ARG A 81 15.87 -5.98 9.90
N VAL A 82 14.97 -6.46 9.05
CA VAL A 82 14.41 -7.79 9.20
C VAL A 82 15.47 -8.84 8.84
N ARG A 83 15.61 -9.86 9.69
CA ARG A 83 16.51 -11.00 9.47
C ARG A 83 15.66 -12.28 9.45
N PRO A 84 15.11 -12.67 8.29
CA PRO A 84 14.33 -13.89 8.22
C PRO A 84 15.21 -15.10 8.53
N ARG A 85 14.68 -16.01 9.35
CA ARG A 85 15.25 -17.34 9.59
C ARG A 85 15.14 -18.16 8.30
N PRO A 86 16.02 -19.15 8.08
CA PRO A 86 15.85 -20.10 6.99
C PRO A 86 14.46 -20.73 7.03
N ALA A 87 13.82 -20.80 5.87
CA ALA A 87 12.46 -21.28 5.72
C ALA A 87 12.40 -22.33 4.60
N PRO A 88 11.51 -23.32 4.71
CA PRO A 88 11.34 -24.32 3.66
C PRO A 88 10.70 -23.69 2.41
N THR A 89 11.05 -24.22 1.25
CA THR A 89 10.45 -23.84 -0.05
C THR A 89 9.28 -24.74 -0.43
N ALA A 90 8.99 -25.76 0.37
CA ALA A 90 7.80 -26.60 0.23
C ALA A 90 7.33 -27.07 1.60
N LEU A 91 6.01 -27.21 1.75
CA LEU A 91 5.37 -27.77 2.94
C LEU A 91 4.35 -28.81 2.52
N ASP A 92 4.31 -29.93 3.23
CA ASP A 92 3.16 -30.83 3.28
C ASP A 92 2.24 -30.34 4.40
N LEU A 93 1.01 -29.98 4.05
CA LEU A 93 0.04 -29.39 4.96
C LEU A 93 -0.38 -30.36 6.07
N GLU A 94 -0.52 -31.65 5.77
CA GLU A 94 -0.91 -32.66 6.76
C GLU A 94 0.24 -32.95 7.72
N ALA A 95 1.46 -33.14 7.19
CA ALA A 95 2.65 -33.38 8.00
C ALA A 95 2.99 -32.20 8.93
N GLU A 96 2.72 -30.97 8.50
CA GLU A 96 2.87 -29.75 9.31
C GLU A 96 1.65 -29.48 10.20
N GLY A 97 0.59 -30.29 10.13
CA GLY A 97 -0.62 -30.14 10.93
C GLY A 97 -1.45 -28.89 10.58
N ILE A 98 -1.30 -28.34 9.38
CA ILE A 98 -2.00 -27.15 8.89
C ILE A 98 -3.40 -27.56 8.43
N ARG A 99 -4.43 -27.14 9.17
CA ARG A 99 -5.84 -27.46 8.87
C ARG A 99 -6.66 -26.26 8.36
N THR A 100 -6.08 -25.07 8.41
CA THR A 100 -6.77 -23.81 8.08
C THR A 100 -5.84 -22.92 7.29
N VAL A 101 -6.31 -22.44 6.14
CA VAL A 101 -5.62 -21.42 5.33
C VAL A 101 -6.44 -20.14 5.37
N LEU A 102 -5.80 -19.03 5.76
CA LEU A 102 -6.40 -17.70 5.74
C LEU A 102 -5.80 -16.87 4.61
N TRP A 103 -6.62 -16.54 3.61
CA TRP A 103 -6.22 -15.68 2.50
C TRP A 103 -6.31 -14.21 2.89
N ALA A 104 -5.19 -13.66 3.39
CA ALA A 104 -5.03 -12.25 3.71
C ALA A 104 -4.28 -11.46 2.61
N THR A 105 -4.46 -11.84 1.34
CA THR A 105 -3.71 -11.30 0.18
C THR A 105 -4.29 -9.99 -0.39
N GLY A 106 -5.15 -9.31 0.36
CA GLY A 106 -5.81 -8.08 -0.04
C GLY A 106 -6.95 -8.29 -1.05
N TYR A 107 -7.28 -7.23 -1.78
CA TYR A 107 -8.38 -7.20 -2.74
C TYR A 107 -7.95 -6.49 -4.03
N ARG A 108 -8.66 -6.75 -5.12
CA ARG A 108 -8.55 -5.99 -6.38
C ARG A 108 -9.82 -5.18 -6.58
N ARG A 109 -9.68 -3.93 -7.02
CA ARG A 109 -10.83 -3.13 -7.43
C ARG A 109 -11.36 -3.68 -8.75
N SER A 110 -12.68 -3.68 -8.90
CA SER A 110 -13.32 -3.95 -10.17
C SER A 110 -14.51 -3.01 -10.34
N TYR A 111 -14.71 -2.53 -11.55
CA TYR A 111 -15.74 -1.54 -11.87
C TYR A 111 -16.72 -2.08 -12.93
N PRO A 112 -17.33 -3.27 -12.76
CA PRO A 112 -18.23 -3.84 -13.76
C PRO A 112 -19.46 -2.95 -14.01
N TRP A 113 -19.80 -2.08 -13.06
CA TRP A 113 -20.87 -1.08 -13.14
C TRP A 113 -20.49 0.17 -13.94
N LEU A 114 -19.20 0.44 -14.15
CA LEU A 114 -18.71 1.65 -14.81
C LEU A 114 -18.68 1.44 -16.33
N LYS A 115 -19.79 1.75 -17.00
CA LYS A 115 -19.97 1.56 -18.45
C LYS A 115 -19.50 2.77 -19.27
N VAL A 116 -18.31 3.29 -18.97
CA VAL A 116 -17.70 4.44 -19.64
C VAL A 116 -16.20 4.24 -19.87
N PRO A 117 -15.60 4.85 -20.91
CA PRO A 117 -14.22 4.55 -21.33
C PRO A 117 -13.17 5.30 -20.51
N VAL A 118 -13.18 5.11 -19.18
CA VAL A 118 -12.29 5.81 -18.24
C VAL A 118 -11.32 4.89 -17.51
N LEU A 119 -11.34 3.60 -17.81
CA LEU A 119 -10.37 2.65 -17.27
C LEU A 119 -9.08 2.64 -18.10
N ASP A 120 -7.94 2.43 -17.44
CA ASP A 120 -6.67 2.16 -18.10
C ASP A 120 -6.48 0.66 -18.40
N GLU A 121 -5.34 0.30 -18.99
CA GLU A 121 -4.97 -1.08 -19.32
C GLU A 121 -4.88 -2.01 -18.09
N ARG A 122 -4.78 -1.44 -16.89
CA ARG A 122 -4.74 -2.17 -15.62
C ARG A 122 -6.13 -2.27 -14.97
N GLY A 123 -7.16 -1.73 -15.62
CA GLY A 123 -8.53 -1.73 -15.11
C GLY A 123 -8.78 -0.69 -14.02
N GLU A 124 -7.90 0.29 -13.83
CA GLU A 124 -8.06 1.37 -12.86
C GLU A 124 -8.64 2.63 -13.49
N ILE A 125 -9.39 3.42 -12.71
CA ILE A 125 -9.98 4.66 -13.21
C ILE A 125 -8.88 5.69 -13.44
N ARG A 126 -8.74 6.17 -14.68
CA ARG A 126 -7.86 7.27 -15.05
C ARG A 126 -8.33 8.55 -14.39
N HIS A 127 -7.47 9.19 -13.62
CA HIS A 127 -7.78 10.49 -13.03
C HIS A 127 -6.52 11.31 -12.73
N ARG A 128 -6.68 12.61 -12.57
CA ARG A 128 -5.68 13.49 -11.95
C ARG A 128 -6.29 14.15 -10.73
N GLY A 129 -5.87 13.73 -9.54
CA GLY A 129 -6.41 14.24 -8.27
C GLY A 129 -7.93 14.13 -8.15
N GLY A 130 -8.53 13.05 -8.67
CA GLY A 130 -9.98 12.80 -8.62
C GLY A 130 -10.77 13.25 -9.84
N VAL A 131 -10.17 14.03 -10.75
CA VAL A 131 -10.82 14.46 -12.00
C VAL A 131 -10.52 13.44 -13.10
N THR A 132 -11.56 12.82 -13.68
CA THR A 132 -11.40 11.87 -14.77
C THR A 132 -11.37 12.57 -16.14
N PRO A 133 -10.93 11.89 -17.22
CA PRO A 133 -11.03 12.43 -18.58
C PRO A 133 -12.45 12.65 -19.08
N LEU A 134 -13.46 12.02 -18.46
CA LEU A 134 -14.85 12.17 -18.83
C LEU A 134 -15.48 13.31 -18.01
N PRO A 135 -15.92 14.41 -18.65
CA PRO A 135 -16.58 15.51 -17.94
C PRO A 135 -17.79 15.03 -17.14
N GLY A 136 -17.94 15.59 -15.93
CA GLY A 136 -19.00 15.19 -15.00
C GLY A 136 -18.72 13.91 -14.20
N LEU A 137 -17.65 13.16 -14.50
CA LEU A 137 -17.24 11.99 -13.72
C LEU A 137 -15.99 12.29 -12.88
N TYR A 138 -16.12 12.00 -11.58
CA TYR A 138 -15.09 12.24 -10.59
C TYR A 138 -14.95 11.02 -9.67
N VAL A 139 -13.78 10.88 -9.06
CA VAL A 139 -13.46 9.81 -8.12
C VAL A 139 -12.83 10.35 -6.85
N LEU A 140 -13.09 9.68 -5.73
CA LEU A 140 -12.60 10.03 -4.41
C LEU A 140 -12.24 8.76 -3.64
N GLY A 141 -11.24 8.85 -2.76
CA GLY A 141 -10.81 7.72 -1.91
C GLY A 141 -9.94 6.68 -2.62
N LEU A 142 -9.48 6.96 -3.84
CA LEU A 142 -8.52 6.10 -4.52
C LEU A 142 -7.10 6.30 -3.98
N GLN A 143 -6.27 5.28 -4.15
CA GLN A 143 -4.85 5.33 -3.79
C GLN A 143 -4.14 6.40 -4.64
N SER A 144 -3.22 7.13 -4.02
CA SER A 144 -2.32 8.05 -4.73
C SER A 144 -3.03 9.10 -5.62
N MET A 145 -4.16 9.64 -5.17
CA MET A 145 -4.84 10.74 -5.88
C MET A 145 -3.99 12.00 -5.91
N ARG A 146 -3.89 12.71 -4.78
CA ARG A 146 -3.07 13.91 -4.63
C ARG A 146 -1.99 13.73 -3.58
N ARG A 147 -2.26 12.84 -2.62
CA ARG A 147 -1.44 12.62 -1.43
C ARG A 147 -1.27 11.13 -1.21
N ARG A 148 -0.25 10.75 -0.44
CA ARG A 148 -0.03 9.34 -0.08
C ARG A 148 -1.13 8.79 0.82
N ASN A 149 -1.81 9.64 1.60
CA ASN A 149 -2.89 9.24 2.49
C ASN A 149 -4.30 9.42 1.88
N SER A 150 -4.43 9.74 0.58
CA SER A 150 -5.71 10.01 -0.09
C SER A 150 -6.82 8.96 0.12
N SER A 151 -6.44 7.69 0.29
CA SER A 151 -7.37 6.58 0.50
C SER A 151 -7.69 6.29 1.96
N PHE A 152 -7.06 7.00 2.90
CA PHE A 152 -7.23 6.75 4.34
C PHE A 152 -8.27 7.70 4.92
N ILE A 153 -8.90 7.29 6.03
CA ILE A 153 -9.96 8.05 6.70
C ILE A 153 -9.46 9.45 7.10
N ASP A 154 -8.20 9.57 7.54
CA ASP A 154 -7.57 10.84 7.94
C ASP A 154 -7.13 11.71 6.74
N GLY A 155 -7.06 11.15 5.53
CA GLY A 155 -6.55 11.85 4.35
C GLY A 155 -7.62 12.23 3.31
N VAL A 156 -8.67 11.43 3.17
CA VAL A 156 -9.67 11.60 2.10
C VAL A 156 -10.43 12.93 2.18
N GLY A 157 -10.58 13.51 3.38
CA GLY A 157 -11.27 14.79 3.57
C GLY A 157 -10.65 15.94 2.80
N VAL A 158 -9.31 16.01 2.75
CA VAL A 158 -8.62 17.09 2.03
C VAL A 158 -8.81 16.96 0.52
N ASP A 159 -8.80 15.73 -0.01
CA ASP A 159 -9.11 15.50 -1.42
C ASP A 159 -10.56 15.84 -1.75
N ALA A 160 -11.50 15.58 -0.83
CA ALA A 160 -12.90 15.95 -0.99
C ALA A 160 -13.08 17.47 -1.06
N GLU A 161 -12.38 18.23 -0.22
CA GLU A 161 -12.40 19.71 -0.25
C GLU A 161 -11.84 20.26 -1.57
N GLU A 162 -10.72 19.71 -2.04
CA GLU A 162 -10.11 20.13 -3.30
C GLU A 162 -11.00 19.81 -4.50
N LEU A 163 -11.62 18.63 -4.50
CA LEU A 163 -12.57 18.22 -5.53
C LEU A 163 -13.84 19.09 -5.51
N SER A 164 -14.33 19.42 -4.32
CA SER A 164 -15.49 20.32 -4.15
C SER A 164 -15.20 21.72 -4.69
N ARG A 165 -14.00 22.26 -4.41
CA ARG A 165 -13.55 23.54 -5.00
C ARG A 165 -13.49 23.49 -6.52
N HIS A 166 -12.99 22.39 -7.09
CA HIS A 166 -12.98 22.19 -8.53
C HIS A 166 -14.40 22.17 -9.12
N LEU A 167 -15.34 21.47 -8.48
CA LEU A 167 -16.73 21.38 -8.93
C LEU A 167 -17.44 22.73 -8.89
N VAL A 168 -17.26 23.52 -7.82
CA VAL A 168 -17.88 24.85 -7.67
C VAL A 168 -17.29 25.86 -8.67
N GLY A 169 -16.01 25.71 -9.04
CA GLY A 169 -15.36 26.55 -10.04
C GLY A 169 -15.70 26.20 -11.49
N ALA A 170 -16.22 25.00 -11.77
CA ALA A 170 -16.61 24.56 -13.10
C ALA A 170 -18.00 25.10 -13.47
N ARG A 171 -18.18 25.61 -14.70
CA ARG A 171 -19.52 25.98 -15.16
C ARG A 171 -20.29 24.72 -15.57
N PRO A 172 -21.62 24.66 -15.40
CA PRO A 172 -22.42 23.50 -15.80
C PRO A 172 -22.23 23.08 -17.26
N THR A 173 -21.93 24.05 -18.14
CA THR A 173 -21.68 23.82 -19.57
C THR A 173 -20.36 23.09 -19.85
N ASP A 174 -19.37 23.23 -18.96
CA ASP A 174 -18.05 22.57 -19.08
C ASP A 174 -18.11 21.07 -18.71
N LEU A 175 -19.18 20.66 -18.01
CA LEU A 175 -19.37 19.29 -17.52
C LEU A 175 -20.19 18.41 -18.49
N ALA A 176 -20.83 19.01 -19.50
CA ALA A 176 -21.82 18.36 -20.36
C ALA A 176 -21.33 18.07 -21.79
N GLN A 177 -20.08 18.42 -22.15
CA GLN A 177 -19.56 18.17 -23.48
C GLN A 177 -18.75 16.86 -23.52
N PRO A 178 -19.27 15.78 -24.13
CA PRO A 178 -18.42 14.67 -24.53
C PRO A 178 -17.54 15.12 -25.71
N ALA A 179 -16.28 14.67 -25.70
CA ALA A 179 -15.40 14.72 -26.87
C ALA A 179 -15.81 13.66 -27.90
#